data_AF-A0A0T6BGV7-F1
#
_entry.id   AF-A0A0T6BGV7-F1
#
_cell.length_a   1.000
_cell.length_b   1.000
_cell.length_c   1.000
_cell.angle_alpha   90.00
_cell.angle_beta   90.00
_cell.angle_gamma   90.00
#
_symmetry.space_group_name_H-M   'P 1'
#
loop_
_entity.id
_entity.type
_entity.pdbx_description
1 polymer ?
#
loop_
_entity_poly.entity_id
_entity_poly.type
_entity_poly.pdbx_seq_one_letter_code
_entity_poly.pdbx_strand_id
1 'polypeptide(L)'
;MTGLFTDQIPLLETFLFSSLISAVDPVAVLAVFEEIQVNEILYIVVFGESLLNDAVTVVLYHMFESYTEMGLENIIYTDILAGFANFFVVALGGTVIGIIWGFATGFVTRFTHEVRVIEPIFIFVMAYLAYLNAEIFHMSGILAITFCGITMKNYVEANISHKSHTTVKYAMKMLSSSSETIIFMFLGVATVNKNHAWNTWFVICTIVFCSVYRTIGVILLTAIANRLRLHQLSKVEKFVMAYGGLRGAVAFALVLLIDPNVVKLQPMFMTTTIAVVYFTVFFQGITIKPLVKILNVKTAERRKPTMNERIHERLMDHTMAAVEDIVGQHGNYHV
;
A
#
# COMPACT_ATOMS: atom_id res chain seq x y z
N MET A 1 0.60 -2.23 -35.34
CA MET A 1 -0.10 -3.53 -35.48
C MET A 1 0.91 -4.63 -35.79
N THR A 2 1.68 -5.06 -34.78
CA THR A 2 2.50 -6.28 -34.90
C THR A 2 1.57 -7.47 -34.69
N GLY A 3 1.47 -8.39 -35.65
CA GLY A 3 0.59 -9.59 -35.64
C GLY A 3 0.94 -10.65 -34.57
N LEU A 4 1.33 -10.19 -33.39
CA LEU A 4 1.66 -11.00 -32.21
C LEU A 4 0.50 -11.09 -31.21
N PHE A 5 -0.54 -10.27 -31.37
CA PHE A 5 -1.74 -10.31 -30.55
C PHE A 5 -2.89 -10.87 -31.38
N THR A 6 -3.54 -11.92 -30.86
CA THR A 6 -4.68 -12.61 -31.50
C THR A 6 -5.87 -11.66 -31.74
N ASP A 7 -6.02 -10.63 -30.91
CA ASP A 7 -7.06 -9.61 -30.99
C ASP A 7 -6.46 -8.21 -31.16
N GLN A 8 -7.14 -7.33 -31.90
CA GLN A 8 -6.79 -5.92 -31.96
C GLN A 8 -7.19 -5.25 -30.64
N ILE A 9 -6.21 -5.04 -29.77
CA ILE A 9 -6.42 -4.34 -28.49
C ILE A 9 -6.40 -2.83 -28.75
N PRO A 10 -7.49 -2.09 -28.50
CA PRO A 10 -7.49 -0.64 -28.61
C PRO A 10 -6.47 -0.01 -27.67
N LEU A 11 -5.86 1.09 -28.10
CA LEU A 11 -4.83 1.79 -27.31
C LEU A 11 -5.34 2.23 -25.94
N LEU A 12 -6.59 2.66 -25.88
CA LEU A 12 -7.20 3.19 -24.67
C LEU A 12 -7.48 2.10 -23.63
N GLU A 13 -7.97 0.94 -24.08
CA GLU A 13 -8.11 -0.25 -23.23
C GLU A 13 -6.75 -0.73 -22.72
N THR A 14 -5.69 -0.59 -23.52
CA THR A 14 -4.32 -0.90 -23.09
C THR A 14 -3.84 0.07 -22.01
N PHE A 15 -4.17 1.36 -22.10
CA PHE A 15 -3.83 2.33 -21.05
C PHE A 15 -4.62 2.10 -19.77
N LEU A 16 -5.91 1.75 -19.86
CA LEU A 16 -6.72 1.33 -18.72
C LEU A 16 -6.14 0.09 -18.04
N PHE A 17 -5.73 -0.91 -18.83
CA PHE A 17 -5.03 -2.09 -18.31
C PHE A 17 -3.67 -1.76 -17.69
N SER A 18 -2.95 -0.80 -18.28
CA SER A 18 -1.66 -0.35 -17.76
C SER A 18 -1.80 0.42 -16.44
N SER A 19 -2.86 1.21 -16.26
CA SER A 19 -3.11 1.89 -15.00
C SER A 19 -3.43 0.89 -13.90
N LEU A 20 -4.35 -0.06 -14.10
CA LEU A 20 -4.72 -1.03 -13.06
C LEU A 20 -3.55 -1.94 -12.67
N ILE A 21 -2.71 -2.37 -13.62
CA ILE A 21 -1.57 -3.24 -13.32
C ILE A 21 -0.43 -2.44 -12.68
N SER A 22 -0.47 -1.10 -12.69
CA SER A 22 0.51 -0.25 -12.03
C SER A 22 0.40 -0.27 -10.49
N ALA A 23 -0.71 -0.74 -9.92
CA ALA A 23 -0.85 -0.93 -8.48
C ALA A 23 0.21 -1.93 -7.96
N VAL A 24 0.90 -1.58 -6.87
CA VAL A 24 1.99 -2.35 -6.28
C VAL A 24 1.61 -2.64 -4.84
N ASP A 25 1.56 -3.91 -4.49
CA ASP A 25 1.19 -4.39 -3.17
C ASP A 25 2.43 -4.93 -2.44
N PRO A 26 2.92 -4.25 -1.39
CA PRO A 26 4.15 -4.64 -0.73
C PRO A 26 3.88 -5.57 0.46
N VAL A 27 2.64 -6.00 0.73
CA VAL A 27 2.28 -6.61 2.02
C VAL A 27 3.12 -7.83 2.35
N ALA A 28 3.31 -8.76 1.40
CA ALA A 28 4.17 -9.92 1.61
C ALA A 28 5.65 -9.53 1.86
N VAL A 29 6.12 -8.47 1.23
CA VAL A 29 7.49 -7.97 1.39
C VAL A 29 7.67 -7.28 2.74
N LEU A 30 6.69 -6.47 3.17
CA LEU A 30 6.71 -5.80 4.47
C LEU A 30 6.66 -6.81 5.62
N ALA A 31 5.87 -7.89 5.49
CA ALA A 31 5.85 -8.97 6.47
C ALA A 31 7.22 -9.63 6.62
N VAL A 32 7.94 -9.87 5.51
CA VAL A 32 9.31 -10.40 5.53
C VAL A 32 10.30 -9.39 6.11
N PHE A 33 10.14 -8.10 5.83
CA PHE A 33 10.99 -7.06 6.40
C PHE A 33 10.81 -6.89 7.91
N GLU A 34 9.59 -7.04 8.43
CA GLU A 34 9.31 -7.07 9.87
C GLU A 34 9.98 -8.27 10.54
N GLU A 35 9.93 -9.45 9.92
CA GLU A 35 10.57 -10.66 10.45
C GLU A 35 12.11 -10.55 10.47
N ILE A 36 12.72 -10.00 9.42
CA ILE A 36 14.18 -9.86 9.28
C ILE A 36 14.71 -8.60 10.00
N GLN A 37 13.82 -7.73 10.51
CA GLN A 37 14.16 -6.42 11.10
C GLN A 37 15.05 -5.57 10.18
N VAL A 38 14.62 -5.39 8.94
CA VAL A 38 15.34 -4.58 7.94
C VAL A 38 15.37 -3.11 8.36
N ASN A 39 16.34 -2.33 7.85
CA ASN A 39 16.44 -0.89 8.03
C ASN A 39 15.07 -0.17 7.93
N GLU A 40 14.70 0.57 8.98
CA GLU A 40 13.45 1.33 9.08
C GLU A 40 13.26 2.29 7.89
N ILE A 41 14.34 2.87 7.37
CA ILE A 41 14.28 3.77 6.21
C ILE A 41 13.76 3.03 4.97
N LEU A 42 14.24 1.80 4.73
CA LEU A 42 13.78 1.01 3.58
C LEU A 42 12.32 0.60 3.76
N TYR A 43 11.93 0.19 4.96
CA TYR A 43 10.54 -0.14 5.29
C TYR A 43 9.60 1.05 5.01
N ILE A 44 9.94 2.24 5.52
CA ILE A 44 9.14 3.46 5.34
C ILE A 44 9.04 3.85 3.86
N VAL A 45 10.13 3.71 3.11
CA VAL A 45 10.14 4.06 1.68
C VAL A 45 9.26 3.13 0.86
N VAL A 46 9.36 1.81 1.07
CA VAL A 46 8.54 0.82 0.34
C VAL A 46 7.07 0.94 0.73
N PHE A 47 6.77 1.11 2.02
CA PHE A 47 5.41 1.32 2.49
C PHE A 47 4.80 2.60 1.93
N GLY A 48 5.53 3.72 1.99
CA GLY A 48 5.06 5.01 1.47
C GLY A 48 4.88 5.02 -0.04
N GLU A 49 5.75 4.32 -0.78
CA GLU A 49 5.61 4.14 -2.23
C GLU A 49 4.27 3.46 -2.55
N SER A 50 4.00 2.30 -1.95
CA SER A 50 2.78 1.55 -2.25
C SER A 50 1.51 2.28 -1.85
N LEU A 51 1.50 2.92 -0.67
CA LEU A 51 0.35 3.72 -0.23
C LEU A 51 -0.01 4.82 -1.24
N LEU A 52 0.98 5.58 -1.72
CA LEU A 52 0.75 6.65 -2.69
C LEU A 52 0.46 6.10 -4.08
N ASN A 53 1.12 5.01 -4.47
CA ASN A 53 0.94 4.38 -5.77
C ASN A 53 -0.47 3.83 -5.96
N ASP A 54 -1.05 3.19 -4.95
CA ASP A 54 -2.43 2.69 -5.03
C ASP A 54 -3.42 3.83 -5.23
N ALA A 55 -3.22 4.94 -4.50
CA ALA A 55 -4.06 6.11 -4.60
C ALA A 55 -3.97 6.77 -5.99
N VAL A 56 -2.76 6.91 -6.55
CA VAL A 56 -2.54 7.41 -7.92
C VAL A 56 -3.10 6.47 -8.98
N THR A 57 -2.97 5.15 -8.78
CA THR A 57 -3.44 4.12 -9.71
C THR A 57 -4.96 4.19 -9.89
N VAL A 58 -5.72 4.35 -8.81
CA VAL A 58 -7.18 4.45 -8.90
C VAL A 58 -7.63 5.75 -9.58
N VAL A 59 -6.93 6.86 -9.35
CA VAL A 59 -7.23 8.12 -10.06
C VAL A 59 -6.97 7.97 -11.57
N LEU A 60 -5.85 7.34 -11.94
CA LEU A 60 -5.56 7.03 -13.35
C LEU A 60 -6.57 6.06 -13.96
N TYR A 61 -7.01 5.06 -13.20
CA TYR A 61 -8.04 4.11 -13.62
C TYR A 61 -9.33 4.84 -14.00
N HIS A 62 -9.88 5.67 -13.12
CA HIS A 62 -11.12 6.41 -13.42
C HIS A 62 -10.96 7.41 -14.57
N MET A 63 -9.77 8.01 -14.71
CA MET A 63 -9.48 8.88 -15.85
C MET A 63 -9.54 8.10 -17.17
N PHE A 64 -8.89 6.94 -17.24
CA PHE A 64 -8.90 6.12 -18.46
C PHE A 64 -10.23 5.42 -18.70
N GLU A 65 -10.97 5.07 -17.65
CA GLU A 65 -12.33 4.54 -17.74
C GLU A 65 -13.27 5.57 -18.39
N SER A 66 -13.28 6.82 -17.88
CA SER A 66 -14.05 7.91 -18.47
C SER A 66 -13.65 8.19 -19.93
N TYR A 67 -12.36 8.13 -20.25
CA TYR A 67 -11.91 8.24 -21.65
C TYR A 67 -12.42 7.09 -22.52
N THR A 68 -12.43 5.86 -21.98
CA THR A 68 -12.90 4.67 -22.71
C THR A 68 -14.38 4.79 -23.03
N GLU A 69 -15.18 5.34 -22.13
CA GLU A 69 -16.61 5.60 -22.35
C GLU A 69 -16.87 6.67 -23.41
N MET A 70 -16.04 7.73 -23.47
CA MET A 70 -16.17 8.80 -24.47
C MET A 70 -15.77 8.38 -25.89
N GLY A 71 -14.88 7.39 -26.00
CA GLY A 71 -14.39 6.84 -27.27
C GLY A 71 -13.27 7.67 -27.92
N LEU A 72 -12.35 6.97 -28.60
CA LEU A 72 -11.11 7.53 -29.18
C LEU A 72 -11.34 8.62 -30.25
N GLU A 73 -12.48 8.61 -30.94
CA GLU A 73 -12.81 9.54 -32.03
C GLU A 73 -13.22 10.94 -31.55
N ASN A 74 -13.59 11.08 -30.28
CA ASN A 74 -14.05 12.35 -29.69
C ASN A 74 -12.98 13.06 -28.85
N ILE A 75 -11.78 12.48 -28.69
CA ILE A 75 -10.74 13.04 -27.81
C ILE A 75 -10.00 14.17 -28.53
N ILE A 76 -10.30 15.40 -28.15
CA ILE A 76 -9.61 16.60 -28.63
C ILE A 76 -8.35 16.81 -27.78
N TYR A 77 -7.34 17.50 -28.33
CA TYR A 77 -6.13 17.89 -27.58
C TYR A 77 -6.46 18.64 -26.27
N THR A 78 -7.56 19.39 -26.26
CA THR A 78 -8.08 20.09 -25.07
C THR A 78 -8.49 19.14 -23.95
N ASP A 79 -8.97 17.93 -24.29
CA ASP A 79 -9.47 16.96 -23.31
C ASP A 79 -8.33 16.21 -22.62
N ILE A 80 -7.20 16.04 -23.33
CA ILE A 80 -5.96 15.50 -22.76
C ILE A 80 -5.38 16.50 -21.76
N LEU A 81 -5.33 17.79 -22.12
CA LEU A 81 -4.85 18.83 -21.21
C LEU A 81 -5.79 19.00 -20.00
N ALA A 82 -7.10 18.96 -20.24
CA ALA A 82 -8.12 19.00 -19.19
C ALA A 82 -8.02 17.79 -18.27
N GLY A 83 -7.81 16.58 -18.78
CA GLY A 83 -7.64 15.39 -17.95
C GLY A 83 -6.35 15.40 -17.13
N PHE A 84 -5.25 15.90 -17.70
CA PHE A 84 -4.02 16.11 -16.92
C PHE A 84 -4.24 17.13 -15.80
N ALA A 85 -4.92 18.24 -16.06
CA ALA A 85 -5.28 19.20 -15.02
C ALA A 85 -6.22 18.57 -13.98
N ASN A 86 -7.22 17.82 -14.43
CA ASN A 86 -8.20 17.14 -13.57
C ASN A 86 -7.53 16.12 -12.67
N PHE A 87 -6.50 15.39 -13.16
CA PHE A 87 -5.71 14.48 -12.33
C PHE A 87 -5.13 15.20 -11.09
N PHE A 88 -4.52 16.37 -11.28
CA PHE A 88 -4.00 17.15 -10.14
C PHE A 88 -5.11 17.69 -9.25
N VAL A 89 -6.23 18.15 -9.83
CA VAL A 89 -7.38 18.65 -9.06
C VAL A 89 -7.97 17.55 -8.19
N VAL A 90 -8.23 16.37 -8.75
CA VAL A 90 -8.77 15.19 -8.04
C VAL A 90 -7.81 14.69 -6.97
N ALA A 91 -6.51 14.68 -7.26
CA ALA A 91 -5.49 14.22 -6.32
C ALA A 91 -5.27 15.21 -5.15
N LEU A 92 -5.09 16.50 -5.46
CA LEU A 92 -4.91 17.55 -4.45
C LEU A 92 -6.20 17.80 -3.67
N GLY A 93 -7.36 17.76 -4.34
CA GLY A 93 -8.67 17.87 -3.71
C GLY A 93 -8.92 16.76 -2.69
N GLY A 94 -8.65 15.50 -3.07
CA GLY A 94 -8.72 14.36 -2.14
C GLY A 94 -7.78 14.54 -0.95
N THR A 95 -6.54 14.97 -1.20
CA THR A 95 -5.55 15.25 -0.15
C THR A 95 -6.02 16.32 0.84
N VAL A 96 -6.55 17.45 0.33
CA VAL A 96 -7.06 18.55 1.16
C VAL A 96 -8.26 18.11 1.99
N ILE A 97 -9.21 17.40 1.39
CA ILE A 97 -10.38 16.85 2.10
C ILE A 97 -9.92 15.91 3.22
N GLY A 98 -8.95 15.03 2.94
CA GLY A 98 -8.37 14.13 3.93
C GLY A 98 -7.75 14.87 5.12
N ILE A 99 -6.97 15.92 4.85
CA ILE A 99 -6.34 16.74 5.90
C ILE A 99 -7.42 17.44 6.75
N ILE A 100 -8.45 18.03 6.13
CA ILE A 100 -9.55 18.71 6.83
C ILE A 100 -10.26 17.73 7.78
N TRP A 101 -10.63 16.55 7.29
CA TRP A 101 -11.29 15.53 8.12
C TRP A 101 -10.36 14.95 9.19
N GLY A 102 -9.06 14.85 8.93
CA GLY A 102 -8.06 14.47 9.92
C GLY A 102 -8.00 15.46 11.08
N PHE A 103 -7.98 16.76 10.78
CA PHE A 103 -8.05 17.82 11.80
C PHE A 103 -9.39 17.85 12.53
N ALA A 104 -10.50 17.67 11.81
CA ALA A 104 -11.82 17.58 12.42
C ALA A 104 -11.90 16.40 13.41
N THR A 105 -11.31 15.26 13.06
CA THR A 105 -11.23 14.09 13.95
C THR A 105 -10.37 14.38 15.18
N GLY A 106 -9.21 15.02 14.99
CA GLY A 106 -8.37 15.49 16.09
C GLY A 106 -9.12 16.44 17.04
N PHE A 107 -9.94 17.33 16.49
CA PHE A 107 -10.78 18.24 17.26
C PHE A 107 -11.87 17.50 18.04
N VAL A 108 -12.64 16.62 17.39
CA VAL A 108 -13.71 15.84 18.03
C VAL A 108 -13.18 14.94 19.15
N THR A 109 -12.06 14.25 18.89
CA THR A 109 -11.45 13.33 19.87
C THR A 109 -10.96 14.06 21.13
N ARG A 110 -10.57 15.34 21.01
CA ARG A 110 -10.21 16.18 22.17
C ARG A 110 -11.38 16.42 23.13
N PHE A 111 -12.62 16.41 22.67
CA PHE A 111 -13.81 16.63 23.54
C PHE A 111 -14.43 15.32 24.05
N THR A 112 -13.90 14.15 23.67
CA THR A 112 -14.49 12.84 24.00
C THR A 112 -13.97 12.27 25.33
N HIS A 113 -13.41 13.11 26.22
CA HIS A 113 -12.77 12.65 27.46
C HIS A 113 -13.70 11.93 28.44
N GLU A 114 -15.01 12.24 28.43
CA GLU A 114 -15.98 11.66 29.35
C GLU A 114 -16.40 10.22 28.96
N VAL A 115 -16.33 9.85 27.68
CA VAL A 115 -16.77 8.53 27.19
C VAL A 115 -15.73 7.89 26.27
N ARG A 116 -14.65 7.38 26.89
CA ARG A 116 -13.47 6.83 26.17
C ARG A 116 -13.77 5.61 25.29
N VAL A 117 -14.87 4.89 25.55
CA VAL A 117 -15.28 3.70 24.79
C VAL A 117 -15.67 4.06 23.34
N ILE A 118 -16.08 5.31 23.08
CA ILE A 118 -16.53 5.76 21.75
C ILE A 118 -15.34 6.26 20.90
N GLU A 119 -14.17 6.54 21.50
CA GLU A 119 -12.99 7.05 20.80
C GLU A 119 -12.62 6.23 19.54
N PRO A 120 -12.55 4.87 19.59
CA PRO A 120 -12.25 4.08 18.39
C PRO A 120 -13.31 4.23 17.29
N ILE A 121 -14.60 4.29 17.67
CA ILE A 121 -15.72 4.39 16.73
C ILE A 121 -15.61 5.69 15.93
N PHE A 122 -15.31 6.81 16.59
CA PHE A 122 -15.12 8.09 15.90
C PHE A 122 -13.98 8.03 14.89
N ILE A 123 -12.87 7.35 15.20
CA ILE A 123 -11.74 7.23 14.27
C ILE A 123 -12.16 6.50 12.99
N PHE A 124 -12.86 5.36 13.12
CA PHE A 124 -13.36 4.61 11.96
C PHE A 124 -14.40 5.40 11.16
N VAL A 125 -15.40 5.97 11.83
CA VAL A 125 -16.50 6.68 11.17
C VAL A 125 -15.97 7.93 10.46
N MET A 126 -15.11 8.72 11.11
CA MET A 126 -14.59 9.96 10.50
C MET A 126 -13.63 9.67 9.34
N ALA A 127 -12.83 8.60 9.42
CA ALA A 127 -12.00 8.16 8.30
C ALA A 127 -12.86 7.75 7.09
N TYR A 128 -13.96 7.02 7.32
CA TYR A 128 -14.89 6.63 6.25
C TYR A 128 -15.71 7.81 5.72
N LEU A 129 -16.09 8.77 6.57
CA LEU A 129 -16.73 10.01 6.12
C LEU A 129 -15.81 10.84 5.23
N ALA A 130 -14.50 10.88 5.51
CA ALA A 130 -13.53 11.55 4.64
C ALA A 130 -13.52 10.92 3.23
N TYR A 131 -13.56 9.58 3.16
CA TYR A 131 -13.68 8.85 1.90
C TYR A 131 -14.98 9.20 1.16
N LEU A 132 -16.13 9.09 1.83
CA LEU A 132 -17.44 9.35 1.21
C LEU A 132 -17.58 10.81 0.73
N ASN A 133 -17.09 11.77 1.51
CA ASN A 133 -17.14 13.18 1.10
C ASN A 133 -16.29 13.42 -0.15
N ALA A 134 -15.10 12.84 -0.22
CA ALA A 134 -14.26 12.96 -1.41
C ALA A 134 -14.93 12.36 -2.65
N GLU A 135 -15.56 11.18 -2.53
CA GLU A 135 -16.32 10.55 -3.63
C GLU A 135 -17.50 11.43 -4.09
N ILE A 136 -18.26 12.03 -3.17
CA ILE A 136 -19.38 12.94 -3.51
C ILE A 136 -18.91 14.16 -4.30
N PHE A 137 -17.72 14.68 -4.01
CA PHE A 137 -17.13 15.80 -4.74
C PHE A 137 -16.36 15.37 -6.00
N HIS A 138 -16.43 14.10 -6.41
CA HIS A 138 -15.65 13.53 -7.50
C HIS A 138 -14.13 13.73 -7.33
N MET A 139 -13.66 13.72 -6.08
CA MET A 139 -12.25 13.78 -5.69
C MET A 139 -11.76 12.37 -5.30
N SER A 140 -10.45 12.17 -5.19
CA SER A 140 -9.93 10.84 -4.85
C SER A 140 -10.25 10.43 -3.41
N GLY A 141 -11.20 9.50 -3.24
CA GLY A 141 -11.55 8.93 -1.93
C GLY A 141 -10.39 8.23 -1.24
N ILE A 142 -9.56 7.52 -2.01
CA ILE A 142 -8.39 6.78 -1.48
C ILE A 142 -7.31 7.73 -0.98
N LEU A 143 -7.04 8.83 -1.70
CA LEU A 143 -6.14 9.88 -1.20
C LEU A 143 -6.72 10.56 0.04
N ALA A 144 -8.03 10.81 0.07
CA ALA A 144 -8.67 11.42 1.22
C ALA A 144 -8.52 10.57 2.48
N ILE A 145 -8.83 9.26 2.43
CA ILE A 145 -8.70 8.40 3.61
C ILE A 145 -7.25 8.18 4.04
N THR A 146 -6.29 8.10 3.11
CA THR A 146 -4.86 7.97 3.44
C THR A 146 -4.31 9.22 4.12
N PHE A 147 -4.54 10.41 3.56
CA PHE A 147 -4.10 11.66 4.19
C PHE A 147 -4.85 11.98 5.49
N CYS A 148 -6.12 11.56 5.59
CA CYS A 148 -6.87 11.58 6.84
C CYS A 148 -6.17 10.73 7.91
N GLY A 149 -5.83 9.48 7.60
CA GLY A 149 -5.10 8.59 8.52
C GLY A 149 -3.71 9.11 8.91
N ILE A 150 -2.95 9.66 7.96
CA ILE A 150 -1.64 10.29 8.22
C ILE A 150 -1.78 11.47 9.19
N THR A 151 -2.81 12.31 8.99
CA THR A 151 -3.08 13.46 9.85
C THR A 151 -3.55 13.00 11.24
N MET A 152 -4.44 12.01 11.30
CA MET A 152 -4.93 11.43 12.56
C MET A 152 -3.79 10.86 13.40
N LYS A 153 -2.76 10.25 12.81
CA LYS A 153 -1.63 9.72 13.56
C LYS A 153 -0.99 10.75 14.50
N ASN A 154 -0.77 11.99 14.06
CA ASN A 154 -0.12 12.99 14.91
C ASN A 154 -1.06 13.61 15.96
N TYR A 155 -2.33 13.82 15.62
CA TYR A 155 -3.27 14.55 16.49
C TYR A 155 -4.10 13.63 17.37
N VAL A 156 -4.63 12.55 16.80
CA VAL A 156 -5.52 11.62 17.51
C VAL A 156 -4.74 10.73 18.46
N GLU A 157 -3.54 10.25 18.07
CA GLU A 157 -2.70 9.42 18.95
C GLU A 157 -2.35 10.14 20.26
N ALA A 158 -2.19 11.46 20.22
CA ALA A 158 -1.95 12.29 21.41
C ALA A 158 -3.19 12.54 22.27
N ASN A 159 -4.40 12.46 21.69
CA ASN A 159 -5.65 12.78 22.36
C ASN A 159 -6.33 11.55 23.00
N ILE A 160 -6.12 10.35 22.45
CA ILE A 160 -6.80 9.12 22.88
C ILE A 160 -6.09 8.41 24.03
N SER A 161 -6.84 7.60 24.77
CA SER A 161 -6.25 6.79 25.83
C SER A 161 -5.43 5.60 25.29
N HIS A 162 -4.45 5.10 26.07
CA HIS A 162 -3.67 3.91 25.69
C HIS A 162 -4.53 2.68 25.39
N LYS A 163 -5.65 2.51 26.11
CA LYS A 163 -6.59 1.41 25.88
C LYS A 163 -7.22 1.55 24.48
N SER A 164 -7.76 2.72 24.16
CA SER A 164 -8.35 3.03 22.86
C SER A 164 -7.34 2.92 21.72
N HIS A 165 -6.11 3.43 21.90
CA HIS A 165 -5.04 3.31 20.91
C HIS A 165 -4.75 1.84 20.57
N THR A 166 -4.66 1.00 21.61
CA THR A 166 -4.43 -0.44 21.46
C THR A 166 -5.60 -1.10 20.73
N THR A 167 -6.84 -0.77 21.09
CA THR A 167 -8.04 -1.26 20.42
C THR A 167 -8.07 -0.87 18.94
N VAL A 168 -7.81 0.40 18.60
CA VAL A 168 -7.77 0.88 17.20
C VAL A 168 -6.68 0.16 16.42
N LYS A 169 -5.48 0.02 16.99
CA LYS A 169 -4.36 -0.66 16.34
C LYS A 169 -4.69 -2.10 15.98
N TYR A 170 -5.19 -2.88 16.95
CA TYR A 170 -5.55 -4.27 16.70
C TYR A 170 -6.77 -4.41 15.80
N ALA A 171 -7.79 -3.56 15.96
CA ALA A 171 -8.96 -3.57 15.10
C ALA A 171 -8.60 -3.25 13.64
N MET A 172 -7.74 -2.25 13.39
CA MET A 172 -7.24 -1.92 12.05
C MET A 172 -6.41 -3.07 11.47
N LYS A 173 -5.52 -3.70 12.26
CA LYS A 173 -4.74 -4.85 11.80
C LYS A 173 -5.63 -6.05 11.46
N MET A 174 -6.63 -6.33 12.29
CA MET A 174 -7.61 -7.39 12.05
C MET A 174 -8.44 -7.11 10.79
N LEU A 175 -8.93 -5.87 10.62
CA LEU A 175 -9.73 -5.48 9.47
C LEU A 175 -8.91 -5.56 8.18
N SER A 176 -7.70 -5.01 8.17
CA SER A 176 -6.76 -5.11 7.04
C SER A 176 -6.48 -6.57 6.66
N SER A 177 -6.16 -7.42 7.64
CA SER A 177 -5.88 -8.84 7.39
C SER A 177 -7.11 -9.60 6.89
N SER A 178 -8.30 -9.25 7.39
CA SER A 178 -9.56 -9.85 6.95
C SER A 178 -9.89 -9.44 5.51
N SER A 179 -9.77 -8.16 5.17
CA SER A 179 -9.99 -7.64 3.82
C SER A 179 -9.02 -8.26 2.81
N GLU A 180 -7.74 -8.39 3.16
CA GLU A 180 -6.75 -9.04 2.31
C GLU A 180 -7.10 -10.51 2.04
N THR A 181 -7.51 -11.25 3.07
CA THR A 181 -7.94 -12.65 2.94
C THR A 181 -9.15 -12.78 2.01
N ILE A 182 -10.11 -11.85 2.10
CA ILE A 182 -11.29 -11.83 1.22
C ILE A 182 -10.89 -11.59 -0.24
N ILE A 183 -9.98 -10.65 -0.50
CA ILE A 183 -9.55 -10.37 -1.88
C ILE A 183 -8.80 -11.57 -2.49
N PHE A 184 -7.91 -12.22 -1.73
CA PHE A 184 -7.24 -13.44 -2.19
C PHE A 184 -8.19 -14.63 -2.35
N MET A 185 -9.24 -14.72 -1.53
CA MET A 185 -10.32 -15.70 -1.72
C MET A 185 -11.04 -15.46 -3.06
N PHE A 186 -11.41 -14.21 -3.35
CA PHE A 186 -12.02 -13.85 -4.64
C PHE A 186 -11.08 -14.12 -5.82
N LEU A 187 -9.77 -13.87 -5.68
CA LEU A 187 -8.77 -14.24 -6.69
C LEU A 187 -8.78 -15.76 -6.96
N GLY A 188 -8.86 -16.59 -5.91
CA GLY A 188 -8.99 -18.04 -6.05
C GLY A 188 -10.27 -18.47 -6.76
N VAL A 189 -11.42 -17.89 -6.39
CA VAL A 189 -12.72 -18.17 -7.04
C VAL A 189 -12.70 -17.74 -8.51
N ALA A 190 -12.17 -16.55 -8.80
CA ALA A 190 -12.01 -16.02 -10.15
C ALA A 190 -11.20 -16.97 -11.05
N THR A 191 -10.15 -17.57 -10.51
CA THR A 191 -9.27 -18.52 -11.23
C THR A 191 -9.98 -19.83 -11.59
N VAL A 192 -10.96 -20.27 -10.79
CA VAL A 192 -11.71 -21.52 -11.03
C VAL A 192 -12.87 -21.32 -12.02
N ASN A 193 -13.26 -20.07 -12.30
CA ASN A 193 -14.30 -19.77 -13.28
C ASN A 193 -13.92 -20.29 -14.68
N LYS A 194 -14.89 -20.64 -15.53
CA LYS A 194 -14.61 -21.20 -16.87
C LYS A 194 -14.50 -20.16 -17.98
N ASN A 195 -14.87 -18.91 -17.72
CA ASN A 195 -14.85 -17.81 -18.70
C ASN A 195 -13.48 -17.14 -18.81
N HIS A 196 -12.43 -17.91 -19.12
CA HIS A 196 -11.07 -17.40 -19.27
C HIS A 196 -10.71 -17.21 -20.75
N ALA A 197 -10.53 -15.96 -21.18
CA ALA A 197 -9.92 -15.64 -22.47
C ALA A 197 -8.39 -15.61 -22.31
N TRP A 198 -7.72 -16.69 -22.75
CA TRP A 198 -6.28 -16.86 -22.54
C TRP A 198 -5.46 -16.41 -23.76
N ASN A 199 -4.55 -15.46 -23.56
CA ASN A 199 -3.56 -15.06 -24.56
C ASN A 199 -2.15 -15.15 -23.97
N THR A 200 -1.45 -16.24 -24.28
CA THR A 200 -0.11 -16.54 -23.73
C THR A 200 0.89 -15.42 -23.99
N TRP A 201 0.86 -14.82 -25.19
CA TRP A 201 1.84 -13.81 -25.57
C TRP A 201 1.64 -12.51 -24.78
N PHE A 202 0.38 -12.10 -24.60
CA PHE A 202 0.05 -10.93 -23.82
C PHE A 202 0.44 -11.08 -22.34
N VAL A 203 0.22 -12.27 -21.75
CA VAL A 203 0.62 -12.57 -20.37
C VAL A 203 2.13 -12.47 -20.19
N ILE A 204 2.91 -13.15 -21.04
CA ILE A 204 4.37 -13.16 -20.95
C ILE A 204 4.93 -11.75 -21.15
N CYS A 205 4.44 -11.01 -22.16
CA CYS A 205 4.84 -9.62 -22.38
C CYS A 205 4.54 -8.74 -21.18
N THR A 206 3.36 -8.88 -20.58
CA THR A 206 2.97 -8.09 -19.40
C THR A 206 3.90 -8.36 -18.23
N ILE A 207 4.24 -9.62 -17.94
CA ILE A 207 5.17 -9.99 -16.86
C ILE A 207 6.57 -9.39 -17.12
N VAL A 208 7.09 -9.55 -18.33
CA VAL A 208 8.42 -9.05 -18.71
C VAL A 208 8.47 -7.53 -18.65
N PHE A 209 7.50 -6.84 -19.27
CA PHE A 209 7.46 -5.38 -19.26
C PHE A 209 7.25 -4.83 -17.86
N CYS A 210 6.38 -5.41 -17.04
CA CYS A 210 6.21 -5.00 -15.64
C CYS A 210 7.53 -5.08 -14.88
N SER A 211 8.28 -6.17 -15.00
CA SER A 211 9.58 -6.35 -14.32
C SER A 211 10.64 -5.36 -14.81
N VAL A 212 10.74 -5.15 -16.12
CA VAL A 212 11.71 -4.24 -16.74
C VAL A 212 11.42 -2.79 -16.38
N TYR A 213 10.18 -2.31 -16.61
CA TYR A 213 9.81 -0.92 -16.32
C TYR A 213 9.85 -0.61 -14.82
N ARG A 214 9.53 -1.57 -13.96
CA ARG A 214 9.72 -1.45 -12.51
C ARG A 214 11.19 -1.21 -12.17
N THR A 215 12.09 -2.03 -12.71
CA THR A 215 13.54 -1.93 -12.45
C THR A 215 14.10 -0.60 -12.95
N ILE A 216 13.73 -0.19 -14.17
CA ILE A 216 14.13 1.10 -14.74
C ILE A 216 13.60 2.26 -13.90
N GLY A 217 12.31 2.22 -13.53
CA GLY A 217 11.66 3.26 -12.73
C GLY A 217 12.32 3.44 -11.36
N VAL A 218 12.58 2.35 -10.64
CA VAL A 218 13.27 2.40 -9.34
C VAL A 218 14.68 2.94 -9.50
N ILE A 219 15.46 2.46 -10.48
CA ILE A 219 16.85 2.93 -10.67
C ILE A 219 16.88 4.42 -11.02
N LEU A 220 16.02 4.86 -11.94
CA LEU A 220 15.97 6.25 -12.40
C LEU A 220 15.49 7.19 -11.28
N LEU A 221 14.36 6.89 -10.66
CA LEU A 221 13.78 7.73 -9.60
C LEU A 221 14.68 7.76 -8.36
N THR A 222 15.27 6.63 -7.97
CA THR A 222 16.22 6.63 -6.85
C THR A 222 17.55 7.32 -7.19
N ALA A 223 17.98 7.35 -8.45
CA ALA A 223 19.15 8.12 -8.87
C ALA A 223 18.90 9.63 -8.77
N ILE A 224 17.69 10.09 -9.09
CA ILE A 224 17.26 11.47 -8.91
C ILE A 224 17.10 11.79 -7.42
N ALA A 225 16.39 10.94 -6.67
CA ALA A 225 16.14 11.14 -5.24
C ALA A 225 17.41 11.09 -4.39
N ASN A 226 18.40 10.25 -4.73
CA ASN A 226 19.68 10.19 -4.01
C ASN A 226 20.50 11.50 -4.10
N ARG A 227 20.22 12.38 -5.07
CA ARG A 227 20.84 13.72 -5.11
C ARG A 227 20.27 14.66 -4.06
N LEU A 228 19.01 14.45 -3.66
CA LEU A 228 18.27 15.33 -2.76
C LEU A 228 18.19 14.78 -1.32
N ARG A 229 18.42 13.47 -1.12
CA ARG A 229 18.31 12.82 0.20
C ARG A 229 19.63 12.79 0.96
N LEU A 230 19.55 13.09 2.26
CA LEU A 230 20.66 12.92 3.22
C LEU A 230 21.07 11.44 3.38
N HIS A 231 20.10 10.53 3.43
CA HIS A 231 20.34 9.08 3.53
C HIS A 231 20.18 8.44 2.15
N GLN A 232 21.29 8.03 1.56
CA GLN A 232 21.32 7.43 0.23
C GLN A 232 21.00 5.93 0.30
N LEU A 233 20.12 5.48 -0.60
CA LEU A 233 19.84 4.06 -0.77
C LEU A 233 21.02 3.37 -1.45
N SER A 234 21.48 2.27 -0.86
CA SER A 234 22.50 1.37 -1.41
C SER A 234 21.99 0.68 -2.68
N LYS A 235 22.92 0.21 -3.52
CA LYS A 235 22.57 -0.59 -4.72
C LYS A 235 21.75 -1.84 -4.36
N VAL A 236 22.06 -2.44 -3.22
CA VAL A 236 21.35 -3.60 -2.65
C VAL A 236 19.91 -3.24 -2.30
N GLU A 237 19.69 -2.12 -1.62
CA GLU A 237 18.35 -1.64 -1.23
C GLU A 237 17.51 -1.28 -2.45
N LYS A 238 18.12 -0.69 -3.49
CA LYS A 238 17.45 -0.41 -4.77
C LYS A 238 17.00 -1.69 -5.48
N PHE A 239 17.86 -2.71 -5.50
CA PHE A 239 17.51 -4.00 -6.10
C PHE A 239 16.36 -4.68 -5.34
N VAL A 240 16.42 -4.67 -4.01
CA VAL A 240 15.35 -5.20 -3.15
C VAL A 240 14.04 -4.44 -3.35
N MET A 241 14.08 -3.12 -3.48
CA MET A 241 12.90 -2.28 -3.77
C MET A 241 12.30 -2.56 -5.16
N ALA A 242 13.15 -2.75 -6.18
CA ALA A 242 12.70 -3.12 -7.52
C ALA A 242 12.07 -4.52 -7.54
N TYR A 243 12.69 -5.49 -6.86
CA TYR A 243 12.21 -6.87 -6.80
C TYR A 243 10.96 -7.05 -5.91
N GLY A 244 10.84 -6.24 -4.86
CA GLY A 244 9.73 -6.29 -3.90
C GLY A 244 8.45 -5.58 -4.35
N GLY A 245 8.39 -5.07 -5.59
CA GLY A 245 7.19 -4.46 -6.14
C GLY A 245 6.18 -5.50 -6.64
N LEU A 246 5.57 -6.25 -5.73
CA LEU A 246 4.62 -7.30 -6.09
C LEU A 246 3.31 -6.68 -6.62
N ARG A 247 2.60 -7.39 -7.50
CA ARG A 247 1.25 -7.00 -7.91
C ARG A 247 0.26 -7.74 -7.02
N GLY A 248 -0.77 -7.07 -6.53
CA GLY A 248 -1.64 -7.66 -5.51
C GLY A 248 -3.09 -7.26 -5.62
N ALA A 249 -3.69 -7.05 -4.45
CA ALA A 249 -5.13 -6.99 -4.24
C ALA A 249 -5.83 -5.88 -5.04
N VAL A 250 -5.23 -4.69 -5.11
CA VAL A 250 -5.82 -3.51 -5.76
C VAL A 250 -5.95 -3.70 -7.27
N ALA A 251 -4.93 -4.24 -7.93
CA ALA A 251 -4.97 -4.51 -9.37
C ALA A 251 -6.09 -5.50 -9.74
N PHE A 252 -6.25 -6.54 -8.92
CA PHE A 252 -7.33 -7.52 -9.08
C PHE A 252 -8.71 -6.92 -8.84
N ALA A 253 -8.87 -6.10 -7.79
CA ALA A 253 -10.14 -5.45 -7.50
C ALA A 253 -10.58 -4.51 -8.64
N LEU A 254 -9.67 -3.68 -9.16
CA LEU A 254 -9.97 -2.74 -10.26
C LEU A 254 -10.41 -3.46 -11.54
N VAL A 255 -9.80 -4.60 -11.86
CA VAL A 255 -10.20 -5.41 -13.03
C VAL A 255 -11.62 -5.97 -12.92
N LEU A 256 -12.07 -6.28 -11.70
CA LEU A 256 -13.44 -6.75 -11.47
C LEU A 256 -14.46 -5.62 -11.55
N LEU A 257 -14.04 -4.37 -11.33
CA LEU A 257 -14.92 -3.20 -11.47
C LEU A 257 -15.20 -2.83 -12.93
N ILE A 258 -14.33 -3.23 -13.87
CA ILE A 258 -14.51 -2.92 -15.29
C ILE A 258 -15.83 -3.53 -15.80
N ASP A 259 -16.70 -2.70 -16.34
CA ASP A 259 -17.95 -3.16 -16.97
C ASP A 259 -17.63 -3.93 -18.28
N PRO A 260 -18.00 -5.22 -18.38
CA PRO A 260 -17.77 -6.01 -19.59
C PRO A 260 -18.53 -5.50 -20.83
N ASN A 261 -19.53 -4.63 -20.66
CA ASN A 261 -20.26 -4.00 -21.76
C ASN A 261 -19.47 -2.85 -22.41
N VAL A 262 -18.65 -2.14 -21.62
CA VAL A 262 -17.80 -1.03 -22.09
C VAL A 262 -16.49 -1.58 -22.66
N VAL A 263 -15.89 -2.56 -21.98
CA VAL A 263 -14.62 -3.18 -22.38
C VAL A 263 -14.82 -4.67 -22.66
N LYS A 264 -14.99 -5.02 -23.93
CA LYS A 264 -15.20 -6.43 -24.34
C LYS A 264 -14.00 -7.33 -24.04
N LEU A 265 -12.80 -6.76 -23.91
CA LEU A 265 -11.55 -7.46 -23.56
C LEU A 265 -11.37 -7.66 -22.05
N GLN A 266 -12.34 -7.28 -21.21
CA GLN A 266 -12.30 -7.45 -19.76
C GLN A 266 -11.94 -8.88 -19.31
N PRO A 267 -12.47 -9.97 -19.92
CA PRO A 267 -12.09 -11.32 -19.54
C PRO A 267 -10.61 -11.62 -19.79
N MET A 268 -10.01 -11.07 -20.86
CA MET A 268 -8.59 -11.23 -21.17
C MET A 268 -7.69 -10.44 -20.20
N PHE A 269 -8.11 -9.24 -19.79
CA PHE A 269 -7.42 -8.47 -18.76
C PHE A 269 -7.50 -9.15 -17.39
N MET A 270 -8.63 -9.79 -17.09
CA MET A 270 -8.82 -10.58 -15.88
C MET A 270 -7.88 -11.78 -15.82
N THR A 271 -7.85 -12.62 -16.87
CA THR A 271 -6.94 -13.78 -16.92
C THR A 271 -5.48 -13.36 -16.79
N THR A 272 -5.10 -12.25 -17.43
CA THR A 272 -3.73 -11.73 -17.41
C THR A 272 -3.35 -11.20 -16.04
N THR A 273 -4.23 -10.43 -15.40
CA THR A 273 -3.99 -9.89 -14.05
C THR A 273 -3.83 -11.01 -13.03
N ILE A 274 -4.69 -12.04 -13.11
CA ILE A 274 -4.57 -13.24 -12.28
C ILE A 274 -3.20 -13.91 -12.46
N ALA A 275 -2.76 -14.13 -13.71
CA ALA A 275 -1.46 -14.73 -13.99
C ALA A 275 -0.28 -13.88 -13.47
N VAL A 276 -0.36 -12.56 -13.60
CA VAL A 276 0.68 -11.64 -13.08
C VAL A 276 0.70 -11.63 -11.55
N VAL A 277 -0.46 -11.60 -10.89
CA VAL A 277 -0.55 -11.67 -9.41
C VAL A 277 -0.01 -13.01 -8.92
N TYR A 278 -0.35 -14.13 -9.55
CA TYR A 278 0.23 -15.43 -9.20
C TYR A 278 1.76 -15.45 -9.34
N PHE A 279 2.26 -14.96 -10.48
CA PHE A 279 3.70 -14.89 -10.70
C PHE A 279 4.40 -14.00 -9.67
N THR A 280 3.91 -12.78 -9.44
CA THR A 280 4.58 -11.84 -8.54
C THR A 280 4.43 -12.28 -7.07
N VAL A 281 3.21 -12.54 -6.57
CA VAL A 281 2.99 -12.90 -5.16
C VAL A 281 3.63 -14.23 -4.80
N PHE A 282 3.46 -15.29 -5.60
CA PHE A 282 4.00 -16.60 -5.24
C PHE A 282 5.48 -16.72 -5.61
N PHE A 283 5.87 -16.39 -6.83
CA PHE A 283 7.27 -16.55 -7.22
C PHE A 283 8.15 -15.48 -6.57
N GLN A 284 7.87 -14.18 -6.76
CA GLN A 284 8.71 -13.12 -6.19
C GLN A 284 8.52 -12.98 -4.66
N GLY A 285 7.31 -13.23 -4.13
CA GLY A 285 7.06 -13.19 -2.69
C GLY A 285 7.74 -14.33 -1.90
N ILE A 286 7.83 -15.55 -2.45
CA ILE A 286 8.57 -16.64 -1.77
C ILE A 286 10.08 -16.41 -1.85
N THR A 287 10.58 -15.88 -2.96
CA THR A 287 12.02 -15.66 -3.18
C THR A 287 12.56 -14.41 -2.49
N ILE A 288 11.73 -13.46 -2.04
CA ILE A 288 12.21 -12.24 -1.37
C ILE A 288 12.96 -12.54 -0.07
N LYS A 289 12.47 -13.49 0.75
CA LYS A 289 13.07 -13.87 2.04
C LYS A 289 14.49 -14.41 1.90
N PRO A 290 14.76 -15.44 1.06
CA PRO A 290 16.13 -15.89 0.85
C PRO A 290 16.98 -14.81 0.18
N LEU A 291 16.41 -14.03 -0.76
CA LEU A 291 17.14 -12.97 -1.43
C LEU A 291 17.67 -11.90 -0.46
N VAL A 292 16.82 -11.40 0.44
CA VAL A 292 17.19 -10.40 1.46
C VAL A 292 18.26 -10.94 2.40
N LYS A 293 18.18 -12.23 2.78
CA LYS A 293 19.17 -12.90 3.63
C LYS A 293 20.52 -13.06 2.93
N ILE A 294 20.53 -13.39 1.65
CA ILE A 294 21.76 -13.52 0.84
C ILE A 294 22.41 -12.15 0.60
N LEU A 295 21.60 -11.12 0.33
CA LEU A 295 22.08 -9.76 0.07
C LEU A 295 22.58 -9.04 1.34
N ASN A 296 22.43 -9.66 2.51
CA ASN A 296 22.85 -9.14 3.82
C ASN A 296 22.44 -7.67 4.00
N VAL A 297 21.16 -7.40 3.70
CA VAL A 297 20.58 -6.06 3.81
C VAL A 297 20.79 -5.58 5.24
N LYS A 298 21.24 -4.34 5.41
CA LYS A 298 21.48 -3.75 6.73
C LYS A 298 20.23 -3.92 7.59
N THR A 299 20.33 -4.78 8.59
CA THR A 299 19.34 -4.91 9.66
C THR A 299 19.32 -3.59 10.43
N ALA A 300 18.15 -3.19 10.92
CA ALA A 300 18.04 -2.08 11.85
C ALA A 300 19.05 -2.31 12.98
N GLU A 301 19.99 -1.39 13.16
CA GLU A 301 20.88 -1.43 14.31
C GLU A 301 19.99 -1.46 15.55
N ARG A 302 20.13 -2.47 16.41
CA ARG A 302 19.55 -2.42 17.75
C ARG A 302 20.03 -1.12 18.37
N ARG A 303 19.14 -0.12 18.45
CA ARG A 303 19.45 1.17 19.06
C ARG A 303 20.03 0.85 20.43
N LYS A 304 21.26 1.32 20.70
CA LYS A 304 21.82 1.18 22.05
C LYS A 304 20.81 1.86 22.98
N PRO A 305 20.28 1.16 24.00
CA PRO A 305 19.26 1.73 24.87
C PRO A 305 19.78 3.05 25.40
N THR A 306 18.91 4.06 25.38
CA THR A 306 19.25 5.38 25.89
C THR A 306 19.72 5.26 27.33
N MET A 307 20.54 6.20 27.80
CA MET A 307 21.07 6.13 29.18
C MET A 307 19.93 5.99 30.21
N ASN A 308 18.77 6.59 29.93
CA ASN A 308 17.58 6.49 30.77
C ASN A 308 16.96 5.08 30.78
N GLU A 309 16.85 4.44 29.61
CA GLU A 309 16.38 3.05 29.49
C GLU A 309 17.34 2.09 30.19
N ARG A 310 18.66 2.26 30.03
CA ARG A 310 19.66 1.43 30.72
C ARG A 310 19.59 1.56 32.24
N ILE A 311 19.35 2.77 32.74
CA ILE A 311 19.20 3.00 34.19
C ILE A 311 17.93 2.31 34.69
N HIS A 312 16.81 2.43 33.97
CA HIS A 312 15.55 1.80 34.36
C HIS A 312 15.61 0.28 34.30
N GLU A 313 16.19 -0.30 33.25
CA GLU A 313 16.39 -1.76 33.13
C GLU A 313 17.26 -2.27 34.27
N ARG A 314 18.43 -1.66 34.52
CA ARG A 314 19.31 -2.09 35.61
C ARG A 314 18.67 -1.91 37.00
N LEU A 315 17.91 -0.84 37.19
CA LEU A 315 17.21 -0.61 38.45
C LEU A 315 16.14 -1.70 38.66
N MET A 316 15.36 -2.02 37.62
CA MET A 316 14.38 -3.10 37.64
C MET A 316 15.04 -4.45 37.94
N ASP A 317 16.15 -4.77 37.26
CA ASP A 317 16.90 -6.02 37.47
C ASP A 317 17.41 -6.13 38.92
N HIS A 318 18.00 -5.06 39.46
CA HIS A 318 18.47 -5.03 40.85
C HIS A 318 17.31 -5.10 41.87
N THR A 319 16.17 -4.46 41.59
CA THR A 319 15.00 -4.59 42.46
C THR A 319 14.40 -5.98 42.42
N MET A 320 14.35 -6.63 41.25
CA MET A 320 13.89 -8.00 41.12
C MET A 320 14.83 -8.97 41.83
N ALA A 321 16.14 -8.81 41.68
CA ALA A 321 17.12 -9.61 42.42
C ALA A 321 16.97 -9.44 43.94
N ALA A 322 16.75 -8.22 44.43
CA ALA A 322 16.51 -7.97 45.85
C ALA A 322 15.18 -8.60 46.34
N VAL A 323 14.12 -8.57 45.52
CA VAL A 323 12.85 -9.21 45.83
C VAL A 323 12.99 -10.73 45.84
N GLU A 324 13.72 -11.32 44.89
CA GLU A 324 14.02 -12.76 44.85
C GLU A 324 14.78 -13.22 46.10
N ASP A 325 15.77 -12.45 46.55
CA ASP A 325 16.57 -12.74 47.75
C ASP A 325 15.73 -12.66 49.04
N ILE A 326 14.81 -11.69 49.14
CA ILE A 326 13.88 -11.56 50.28
C ILE A 326 12.83 -12.68 50.30
N VAL A 327 12.34 -13.08 49.13
CA VAL A 327 11.28 -14.11 49.00
C VAL A 327 11.86 -15.53 49.06
N GLY A 328 13.18 -15.69 48.93
CA GLY A 328 13.87 -16.99 48.98
C GLY A 328 13.60 -17.86 47.75
N GLN A 329 12.97 -17.31 46.70
CA GLN A 329 12.77 -17.99 45.42
C GLN A 329 13.89 -17.60 44.46
N HIS A 330 14.71 -18.59 44.08
CA HIS A 330 15.84 -18.37 43.20
C HIS A 330 15.36 -18.42 41.74
N GLY A 331 15.27 -17.26 41.10
CA GLY A 331 14.91 -17.10 39.68
C GLY A 331 16.12 -16.88 38.77
N ASN A 332 15.85 -16.40 37.56
CA ASN A 332 16.85 -16.16 36.50
C ASN A 332 17.67 -14.85 36.69
N TYR A 333 17.45 -14.10 37.77
CA TYR A 333 18.05 -12.77 37.98
C TYR A 333 19.17 -12.74 39.03
N HIS A 334 19.58 -13.91 39.53
CA HIS A 334 20.81 -14.02 40.31
C HIS A 334 22.04 -13.80 39.42
N VAL A 335 22.78 -12.73 39.72
CA VAL A 335 24.12 -12.44 39.18
C VAL A 335 25.19 -13.02 40.08
#